data_AF-A0A1X6X5P4-F1
#
_entry.id   AF-A0A1X6X5P4-F1
#
_cell.length_a   1.000
_cell.length_b   1.000
_cell.length_c   1.000
_cell.angle_alpha   90.00
_cell.angle_beta   90.00
_cell.angle_gamma   90.00
#
_symmetry.space_group_name_H-M   'P 1'
#
loop_
_entity.id
_entity.type
_entity.pdbx_description
1 polymer ?
#
loop_
_entity_poly.entity_id
_entity_poly.type
_entity_poly.pdbx_seq_one_letter_code
_entity_poly.pdbx_strand_id
1 'polypeptide(L)'
;MLRWLTAGESHGSSLIALLDGVPAGIALTTEDLRAHLARRRLGHGRGARQKFEQDVVRIVSGVRHGVTMGSPIAVEIANSEWPKWEKVMAADPVDREDLLVDAGTGDEREIARNRPLTRPRPGHADLAGMIKYGLEEARPVLERASARETAARVVAGAIAAALLEQTAGIRLVSHSLAVGPVRVPDGTPLPTPEDVAALDADPLRCFDPATSAAMVAEVDACQKDGDTLGGVVEVLAYGVPVGLGSHTQWDRRLDGRLAQAVMSIQAMKGVEIGDGFAQAASRGSAAHDEILPAGAGDPGATGGPVPTTRASNRAGGIEGGISNGQVLRVRGALKPISTVPRALRTVDVASGEAMTANHQRSDVCAVAPAAVIAEAVVALVLADALLEKSGGDSVPEIRRNLGR
;
A
#
# COMPACT_ATOMS: atom_id res chain seq x y z
N MET A 1 -17.20 -4.48 12.70
CA MET A 1 -16.72 -4.02 11.39
C MET A 1 -15.56 -3.09 11.65
N LEU A 2 -14.40 -3.40 11.10
CA LEU A 2 -13.21 -2.57 11.18
C LEU A 2 -13.34 -1.46 10.14
N ARG A 3 -13.06 -0.23 10.53
CA ARG A 3 -13.07 0.93 9.65
C ARG A 3 -11.76 1.67 9.80
N TRP A 4 -11.28 2.25 8.70
CA TRP A 4 -10.10 3.09 8.71
C TRP A 4 -10.29 4.33 7.84
N LEU A 5 -9.70 5.42 8.28
CA LEU A 5 -9.67 6.70 7.59
C LEU A 5 -8.24 7.23 7.62
N THR A 6 -7.85 7.91 6.54
CA THR A 6 -6.60 8.65 6.49
C THR A 6 -6.89 10.12 6.26
N ALA A 7 -6.11 10.99 6.88
CA ALA A 7 -6.17 12.44 6.69
C ALA A 7 -4.77 13.04 6.52
N GLY A 8 -4.72 14.24 5.98
CA GLY A 8 -3.50 15.03 5.80
C GLY A 8 -3.01 15.10 4.36
N GLU A 9 -2.30 16.20 4.12
CA GLU A 9 -1.71 16.62 2.84
C GLU A 9 -0.22 16.28 2.80
N SER A 10 0.32 16.12 1.58
CA SER A 10 1.73 15.75 1.38
C SER A 10 2.72 16.74 2.01
N HIS A 11 2.37 18.02 2.06
CA HIS A 11 3.13 19.10 2.67
C HIS A 11 2.40 19.75 3.85
N GLY A 12 1.31 19.15 4.35
CA GLY A 12 0.66 19.56 5.58
C GLY A 12 1.51 19.25 6.82
N SER A 13 1.05 19.65 8.00
CA SER A 13 1.78 19.47 9.27
C SER A 13 1.95 18.01 9.68
N SER A 14 0.94 17.18 9.41
CA SER A 14 0.94 15.76 9.74
C SER A 14 0.00 14.96 8.85
N LEU A 15 0.17 13.64 8.87
CA LEU A 15 -0.85 12.69 8.43
C LEU A 15 -1.50 12.04 9.64
N ILE A 16 -2.77 11.67 9.52
CA ILE A 16 -3.51 10.91 10.54
C ILE A 16 -3.94 9.58 9.96
N ALA A 17 -3.72 8.50 10.70
CA ALA A 17 -4.38 7.21 10.52
C ALA A 17 -5.37 7.01 11.67
N LEU A 18 -6.64 6.81 11.36
CA LEU A 18 -7.70 6.56 12.34
C LEU A 18 -8.31 5.19 12.06
N LEU A 19 -8.36 4.33 13.07
CA LEU A 19 -8.99 3.02 13.01
C LEU A 19 -10.06 2.90 14.10
N ASP A 20 -11.21 2.36 13.71
CA ASP A 20 -12.35 2.10 14.58
C ASP A 20 -12.77 0.63 14.46
N GLY A 21 -13.20 0.02 15.56
CA GLY A 21 -13.50 -1.42 15.62
C GLY A 21 -12.29 -2.35 15.79
N VAL A 22 -11.15 -1.83 16.26
CA VAL A 22 -10.00 -2.67 16.67
C VAL A 22 -10.28 -3.23 18.06
N PRO A 23 -10.23 -4.57 18.28
CA PRO A 23 -10.52 -5.19 19.57
C PRO A 23 -9.49 -4.82 20.64
N ALA A 24 -9.88 -4.95 21.91
CA ALA A 24 -8.96 -4.79 23.04
C ALA A 24 -7.98 -5.96 23.17
N GLY A 25 -6.76 -5.69 23.61
CA GLY A 25 -5.76 -6.72 23.93
C GLY A 25 -4.70 -6.99 22.87
N ILE A 26 -4.65 -6.23 21.77
CA ILE A 26 -3.56 -6.33 20.79
C ILE A 26 -2.34 -5.59 21.31
N ALA A 27 -1.22 -6.29 21.43
CA ALA A 27 0.07 -5.68 21.75
C ALA A 27 0.55 -4.85 20.56
N LEU A 28 0.85 -3.58 20.80
CA LEU A 28 1.24 -2.62 19.77
C LEU A 28 2.01 -1.44 20.38
N THR A 29 3.14 -1.10 19.80
CA THR A 29 3.98 0.02 20.19
C THR A 29 4.19 1.01 19.05
N THR A 30 4.70 2.19 19.37
CA THR A 30 5.12 3.16 18.33
C THR A 30 6.30 2.65 17.51
N GLU A 31 7.13 1.76 18.06
CA GLU A 31 8.29 1.23 17.35
C GLU A 31 7.87 0.23 16.26
N ASP A 32 6.85 -0.58 16.54
CA ASP A 32 6.25 -1.47 15.52
C ASP A 32 5.78 -0.65 14.31
N LEU A 33 5.09 0.48 14.56
CA LEU A 33 4.60 1.38 13.52
C LEU A 33 5.76 2.04 12.74
N ARG A 34 6.84 2.44 13.43
CA ARG A 34 8.03 3.02 12.79
C ARG A 34 8.75 2.01 11.91
N ALA A 35 8.85 0.75 12.32
CA ALA A 35 9.46 -0.30 11.51
C ALA A 35 8.73 -0.48 10.17
N HIS A 36 7.40 -0.51 10.17
CA HIS A 36 6.61 -0.56 8.93
C HIS A 36 6.79 0.69 8.06
N LEU A 37 6.86 1.88 8.65
CA LEU A 37 7.15 3.11 7.89
C LEU A 37 8.57 3.12 7.32
N ALA A 38 9.54 2.58 8.05
CA ALA A 38 10.91 2.42 7.55
C ALA A 38 10.94 1.51 6.31
N ARG A 39 10.23 0.38 6.34
CA ARG A 39 10.07 -0.51 5.18
C ARG A 39 9.50 0.22 3.95
N ARG A 40 8.51 1.10 4.14
CA ARG A 40 7.93 1.93 3.07
C ARG A 40 8.92 2.92 2.44
N ARG A 41 10.03 3.26 3.13
CA ARG A 41 11.05 4.17 2.58
C ARG A 41 12.13 3.45 1.77
N LEU A 42 12.21 2.13 1.83
CA LEU A 42 13.17 1.32 1.09
C LEU A 42 12.90 1.36 -0.42
N GLY A 43 13.92 0.98 -1.21
CA GLY A 43 13.83 0.85 -2.66
C GLY A 43 14.92 1.59 -3.42
N HIS A 44 15.53 0.91 -4.39
CA HIS A 44 16.41 1.50 -5.40
C HIS A 44 15.61 2.37 -6.36
N GLY A 45 16.21 3.46 -6.84
CA GLY A 45 15.53 4.44 -7.70
C GLY A 45 14.60 5.41 -6.95
N ARG A 46 14.55 5.38 -5.62
CA ARG A 46 13.88 6.42 -4.81
C ARG A 46 14.66 7.74 -4.84
N GLY A 47 13.94 8.84 -4.92
CA GLY A 47 14.46 10.21 -4.90
C GLY A 47 15.05 10.59 -3.54
N ALA A 48 15.96 11.57 -3.56
CA ALA A 48 16.73 12.03 -2.40
C ALA A 48 15.86 12.46 -1.20
N ARG A 49 14.64 12.94 -1.44
CA ARG A 49 13.70 13.40 -0.39
C ARG A 49 13.42 12.34 0.68
N GLN A 50 13.34 11.06 0.31
CA GLN A 50 13.04 10.00 1.28
C GLN A 50 14.19 9.70 2.25
N LYS A 51 15.42 10.11 1.92
CA LYS A 51 16.59 9.88 2.77
C LYS A 51 16.60 10.80 4.00
N PHE A 52 15.87 11.92 3.95
CA PHE A 52 15.87 12.94 5.00
C PHE A 52 14.53 13.05 5.74
N GLU A 53 13.43 12.62 5.10
CA GLU A 53 12.09 12.64 5.69
C GLU A 53 12.01 11.61 6.83
N GLN A 54 12.03 12.10 8.07
CA GLN A 54 11.78 11.28 9.25
C GLN A 54 10.29 11.27 9.56
N ASP A 55 9.71 10.07 9.65
CA ASP A 55 8.34 9.87 10.08
C ASP A 55 8.30 9.81 11.62
N VAL A 56 7.94 10.92 12.25
CA VAL A 56 7.75 10.97 13.71
C VAL A 56 6.34 10.49 14.02
N VAL A 57 6.25 9.27 14.56
CA VAL A 57 4.99 8.60 14.89
C VAL A 57 4.60 8.86 16.34
N ARG A 58 3.33 9.23 16.55
CA ARG A 58 2.70 9.38 17.87
C ARG A 58 1.33 8.69 17.88
N ILE A 59 1.17 7.72 18.78
CA ILE A 59 -0.17 7.16 19.07
C ILE A 59 -0.90 8.15 19.99
N VAL A 60 -2.03 8.66 19.52
CA VAL A 60 -2.82 9.70 20.20
C VAL A 60 -3.91 9.09 21.07
N SER A 61 -4.52 7.99 20.64
CA SER A 61 -5.62 7.33 21.35
C SER A 61 -5.63 5.81 21.13
N GLY A 62 -6.49 5.11 21.87
CA GLY A 62 -6.83 3.71 21.60
C GLY A 62 -5.83 2.67 22.11
N VAL A 63 -4.64 3.09 22.55
CA VAL A 63 -3.60 2.21 23.10
C VAL A 63 -3.16 2.73 24.46
N ARG A 64 -3.06 1.84 25.45
CA ARG A 64 -2.53 2.13 26.79
C ARG A 64 -1.52 1.07 27.18
N HIS A 65 -0.33 1.51 27.60
CA HIS A 65 0.78 0.63 28.01
C HIS A 65 1.12 -0.44 26.96
N GLY A 66 1.10 -0.07 25.69
CA GLY A 66 1.41 -0.97 24.58
C GLY A 66 0.31 -1.96 24.22
N VAL A 67 -0.93 -1.75 24.68
CA VAL A 67 -2.06 -2.66 24.41
C VAL A 67 -3.29 -1.87 23.96
N THR A 68 -3.99 -2.34 22.92
CA THR A 68 -5.23 -1.73 22.43
C THR A 68 -6.35 -1.84 23.46
N MET A 69 -7.19 -0.81 23.53
CA MET A 69 -8.28 -0.70 24.52
C MET A 69 -9.68 -1.00 23.96
N GLY A 70 -9.82 -1.21 22.65
CA GLY A 70 -11.14 -1.34 21.99
C GLY A 70 -11.72 -0.02 21.48
N SER A 71 -11.30 1.11 22.05
CA SER A 71 -11.65 2.46 21.57
C SER A 71 -10.89 2.83 20.29
N PRO A 72 -11.37 3.81 19.50
CA PRO A 72 -10.69 4.25 18.28
C PRO A 72 -9.20 4.58 18.48
N ILE A 73 -8.38 4.08 17.55
CA ILE A 73 -6.93 4.32 17.52
C ILE A 73 -6.64 5.42 16.53
N ALA A 74 -6.16 6.56 17.02
CA ALA A 74 -5.62 7.63 16.20
C ALA A 74 -4.09 7.62 16.29
N VAL A 75 -3.44 7.66 15.14
CA VAL A 75 -1.98 7.78 15.03
C VAL A 75 -1.65 8.98 14.15
N GLU A 76 -0.81 9.86 14.69
CA GLU A 76 -0.24 10.98 13.96
C GLU A 76 1.15 10.61 13.42
N ILE A 77 1.41 11.02 12.18
CA ILE A 77 2.71 10.95 11.51
C ILE A 77 3.10 12.38 11.16
N ALA A 78 3.95 13.01 11.98
CA ALA A 78 4.34 14.40 11.75
C ALA A 78 5.21 14.53 10.50
N ASN A 79 5.05 15.64 9.79
CA ASN A 79 5.84 15.97 8.62
C ASN A 79 7.09 16.77 9.06
N SER A 80 8.26 16.14 8.95
CA SER A 80 9.54 16.78 9.30
C SER A 80 9.86 18.01 8.44
N GLU A 81 9.25 18.14 7.26
CA GLU A 81 9.44 19.28 6.37
C GLU A 81 8.40 20.39 6.57
N TRP A 82 7.46 20.24 7.52
CA TRP A 82 6.41 21.23 7.79
C TRP A 82 6.91 22.68 7.93
N PRO A 83 8.03 22.97 8.62
CA PRO A 83 8.54 24.35 8.73
C PRO A 83 8.79 25.06 7.39
N LYS A 84 9.01 24.32 6.30
CA LYS A 84 9.22 24.88 4.95
C LYS A 84 7.90 25.24 4.22
N TRP A 85 6.79 24.77 4.74
CA TRP A 85 5.46 24.83 4.12
C TRP A 85 4.43 25.52 5.01
N GLU A 86 4.81 25.93 6.22
CA GLU A 86 3.89 26.47 7.23
C GLU A 86 3.01 27.61 6.72
N LYS A 87 3.58 28.53 5.93
CA LYS A 87 2.82 29.63 5.31
C LYS A 87 2.01 29.19 4.09
N VAL A 88 2.62 28.44 3.17
CA VAL A 88 1.98 28.01 1.90
C VAL A 88 0.81 27.04 2.14
N MET A 89 0.91 26.20 3.16
CA MET A 89 -0.05 25.16 3.52
C MET A 89 -0.75 25.47 4.85
N ALA A 90 -0.72 26.73 5.31
CA ALA A 90 -1.40 27.16 6.52
C ALA A 90 -2.89 26.80 6.44
N ALA A 91 -3.45 26.32 7.55
CA ALA A 91 -4.89 26.08 7.65
C ALA A 91 -5.67 27.38 7.80
N ASP A 92 -5.12 28.33 8.55
CA ASP A 92 -5.70 29.65 8.77
C ASP A 92 -5.29 30.62 7.65
N PRO A 93 -6.08 31.69 7.40
CA PRO A 93 -5.71 32.72 6.43
C PRO A 93 -4.33 33.33 6.71
N VAL A 94 -3.57 33.57 5.65
CA VAL A 94 -2.25 34.21 5.68
C VAL A 94 -2.31 35.52 4.92
N ASP A 95 -1.67 36.57 5.46
CA ASP A 95 -1.57 37.85 4.76
C ASP A 95 -0.82 37.68 3.44
N ARG A 96 -1.31 38.35 2.38
CA ARG A 96 -0.73 38.19 1.04
C ARG A 96 0.75 38.55 1.01
N GLU A 97 1.18 39.52 1.81
CA GLU A 97 2.59 39.94 1.90
C GLU A 97 3.47 38.81 2.44
N ASP A 98 3.01 38.04 3.43
CA ASP A 98 3.74 36.89 3.98
C ASP A 98 3.95 35.78 2.95
N LEU A 99 3.03 35.61 2.01
CA LEU A 99 3.17 34.66 0.90
C LEU A 99 4.15 35.15 -0.19
N LEU A 100 4.64 36.38 -0.06
CA LEU A 100 5.61 37.03 -0.94
C LEU A 100 6.97 37.22 -0.25
N VAL A 101 7.12 36.83 1.02
CA VAL A 101 8.39 36.95 1.77
C VAL A 101 9.37 35.84 1.35
N ASP A 102 10.64 36.21 1.17
CA ASP A 102 11.78 35.29 1.07
C ASP A 102 12.11 34.83 2.50
N ALA A 103 11.87 33.55 2.83
CA ALA A 103 12.11 32.92 4.14
C ALA A 103 13.59 32.85 4.58
N GLY A 104 14.35 33.94 4.43
CA GLY A 104 15.40 34.30 5.39
C GLY A 104 16.55 33.31 5.48
N THR A 105 17.08 32.87 4.33
CA THR A 105 18.49 32.45 4.20
C THR A 105 19.11 32.94 2.87
N GLY A 106 18.42 33.82 2.13
CA GLY A 106 18.76 34.19 0.74
C GLY A 106 18.19 33.18 -0.25
N ASP A 107 16.95 32.72 -0.04
CA ASP A 107 16.37 31.62 -0.80
C ASP A 107 15.05 32.11 -1.44
N GLU A 108 15.09 32.46 -2.73
CA GLU A 108 13.95 32.85 -3.61
C GLU A 108 12.80 31.79 -3.68
N ARG A 109 12.86 30.75 -2.85
CA ARG A 109 12.06 29.52 -2.91
C ARG A 109 10.67 29.64 -2.32
N GLU A 110 10.36 30.56 -1.40
CA GLU A 110 9.00 30.60 -0.81
C GLU A 110 7.96 31.21 -1.78
N ILE A 111 8.30 32.31 -2.45
CA ILE A 111 7.55 32.83 -3.62
C ILE A 111 7.41 31.73 -4.68
N ALA A 112 8.49 31.00 -4.96
CA ALA A 112 8.46 29.89 -5.92
C ALA A 112 7.57 28.72 -5.45
N ARG A 113 7.50 28.43 -4.14
CA ARG A 113 6.66 27.37 -3.56
C ARG A 113 5.18 27.69 -3.64
N ASN A 114 4.79 28.96 -3.40
CA ASN A 114 3.40 29.39 -3.49
C ASN A 114 2.94 29.70 -4.93
N ARG A 115 3.81 29.56 -5.93
CA ARG A 115 3.42 29.80 -7.32
C ARG A 115 2.26 28.86 -7.72
N PRO A 116 1.22 29.38 -8.39
CA PRO A 116 0.10 28.57 -8.87
C PRO A 116 0.57 27.43 -9.79
N LEU A 117 0.03 26.24 -9.58
CA LEU A 117 0.34 25.06 -10.39
C LEU A 117 -0.75 24.82 -11.44
N THR A 118 -0.63 25.51 -12.57
CA THR A 118 -1.65 25.51 -13.64
C THR A 118 -1.37 24.50 -14.78
N ARG A 119 -0.30 23.71 -14.67
CA ARG A 119 0.14 22.76 -15.71
C ARG A 119 -0.06 21.32 -15.22
N PRO A 120 -1.26 20.75 -15.34
CA PRO A 120 -1.58 19.43 -14.82
C PRO A 120 -0.70 18.35 -15.46
N ARG A 121 -0.29 17.38 -14.66
CA ARG A 121 0.56 16.28 -15.12
C ARG A 121 -0.28 15.15 -15.73
N PRO A 122 0.02 14.71 -16.96
CA PRO A 122 -0.62 13.52 -17.53
C PRO A 122 -0.45 12.32 -16.60
N GLY A 123 -1.52 11.56 -16.41
CA GLY A 123 -1.54 10.42 -15.50
C GLY A 123 -1.69 10.76 -14.01
N HIS A 124 -1.65 12.02 -13.59
CA HIS A 124 -1.99 12.41 -12.22
C HIS A 124 -3.46 12.82 -12.07
N ALA A 125 -3.85 13.08 -10.82
CA ALA A 125 -5.18 13.56 -10.48
C ALA A 125 -5.41 15.03 -10.88
N ASP A 126 -4.34 15.78 -11.17
CA ASP A 126 -4.33 17.24 -11.32
C ASP A 126 -5.53 17.78 -12.13
N LEU A 127 -5.59 17.52 -13.45
CA LEU A 127 -6.63 18.09 -14.31
C LEU A 127 -8.05 17.66 -13.91
N ALA A 128 -8.25 16.36 -13.70
CA ALA A 128 -9.56 15.81 -13.34
C ALA A 128 -10.04 16.34 -11.98
N GLY A 129 -9.13 16.48 -11.02
CA GLY A 129 -9.39 17.06 -9.71
C GLY A 129 -9.69 18.54 -9.79
N MET A 130 -8.93 19.31 -10.58
CA MET A 130 -9.16 20.74 -10.77
C MET A 130 -10.56 21.00 -11.31
N ILE A 131 -10.96 20.27 -12.37
CA ILE A 131 -12.31 20.36 -12.95
C ILE A 131 -13.37 19.94 -11.92
N LYS A 132 -13.15 18.81 -11.22
CA LYS A 132 -14.11 18.26 -10.27
C LYS A 132 -14.40 19.19 -9.09
N TYR A 133 -13.39 19.90 -8.60
CA TYR A 133 -13.48 20.74 -7.42
C TYR A 133 -13.53 22.24 -7.75
N GLY A 134 -13.60 22.62 -9.03
CA GLY A 134 -13.67 24.02 -9.45
C GLY A 134 -12.43 24.83 -9.06
N LEU A 135 -11.24 24.22 -9.17
CA LEU A 135 -9.97 24.83 -8.78
C LEU A 135 -9.21 25.37 -9.99
N GLU A 136 -8.60 26.54 -9.82
CA GLU A 136 -7.77 27.18 -10.85
C GLU A 136 -6.34 26.61 -10.89
N GLU A 137 -5.92 25.91 -9.84
CA GLU A 137 -4.60 25.28 -9.75
C GLU A 137 -4.62 23.89 -9.12
N ALA A 138 -3.55 23.13 -9.37
CA ALA A 138 -3.44 21.73 -8.98
C ALA A 138 -3.02 21.51 -7.53
N ARG A 139 -2.57 22.53 -6.78
CA ARG A 139 -1.98 22.32 -5.45
C ARG A 139 -2.95 21.65 -4.47
N PRO A 140 -4.19 22.11 -4.26
CA PRO A 140 -5.11 21.43 -3.36
C PRO A 140 -5.40 19.97 -3.76
N VAL A 141 -5.33 19.66 -5.06
CA VAL A 141 -5.50 18.29 -5.58
C VAL A 141 -4.27 17.43 -5.30
N LEU A 142 -3.09 17.89 -5.71
CA LEU A 142 -1.86 17.08 -5.66
C LEU A 142 -1.45 16.77 -4.22
N GLU A 143 -1.73 17.70 -3.29
CA GLU A 143 -1.37 17.55 -1.88
C GLU A 143 -2.05 16.33 -1.27
N ARG A 144 -3.33 16.12 -1.57
CA ARG A 144 -4.07 14.95 -1.09
C ARG A 144 -3.91 13.71 -1.98
N ALA A 145 -3.82 13.88 -3.29
CA ALA A 145 -3.64 12.78 -4.24
C ALA A 145 -2.23 12.15 -4.18
N SER A 146 -1.26 12.85 -3.57
CA SER A 146 0.10 12.37 -3.37
C SER A 146 0.13 11.02 -2.66
N ALA A 147 0.99 10.12 -3.12
CA ALA A 147 1.25 8.84 -2.45
C ALA A 147 1.93 9.01 -1.06
N ARG A 148 2.16 10.23 -0.58
CA ARG A 148 2.56 10.49 0.81
C ARG A 148 1.49 9.97 1.79
N GLU A 149 0.21 10.09 1.43
CA GLU A 149 -0.93 9.57 2.20
C GLU A 149 -0.79 8.08 2.56
N THR A 150 -0.11 7.28 1.73
CA THR A 150 0.11 5.85 1.99
C THR A 150 0.91 5.56 3.26
N ALA A 151 1.64 6.54 3.82
CA ALA A 151 2.25 6.38 5.13
C ALA A 151 1.20 6.14 6.22
N ALA A 152 0.05 6.84 6.16
CA ALA A 152 -1.07 6.60 7.06
C ALA A 152 -1.70 5.22 6.82
N ARG A 153 -1.80 4.77 5.56
CA ARG A 153 -2.27 3.40 5.25
C ARG A 153 -1.33 2.33 5.78
N VAL A 154 -0.02 2.53 5.71
CA VAL A 154 0.99 1.60 6.24
C VAL A 154 0.89 1.49 7.76
N VAL A 155 0.69 2.60 8.47
CA VAL A 155 0.42 2.59 9.91
C VAL A 155 -0.86 1.83 10.24
N ALA A 156 -1.95 2.08 9.50
CA ALA A 156 -3.19 1.35 9.70
C ALA A 156 -3.04 -0.16 9.40
N GLY A 157 -2.30 -0.49 8.34
CA GLY A 157 -1.99 -1.87 7.98
C GLY A 157 -1.12 -2.58 9.00
N ALA A 158 -0.17 -1.90 9.64
CA ALA A 158 0.63 -2.47 10.73
C ALA A 158 -0.24 -2.87 11.93
N ILE A 159 -1.23 -2.05 12.28
CA ILE A 159 -2.21 -2.36 13.34
C ILE A 159 -3.06 -3.58 12.93
N ALA A 160 -3.50 -3.63 11.68
CA ALA A 160 -4.26 -4.76 11.15
C ALA A 160 -3.42 -6.06 11.09
N ALA A 161 -2.14 -5.97 10.73
CA ALA A 161 -1.22 -7.11 10.73
C ALA A 161 -1.00 -7.64 12.16
N ALA A 162 -0.80 -6.76 13.15
CA ALA A 162 -0.70 -7.15 14.55
C ALA A 162 -1.99 -7.84 15.04
N LEU A 163 -3.17 -7.36 14.63
CA LEU A 163 -4.46 -8.01 14.89
C LEU A 163 -4.49 -9.42 14.32
N LEU A 164 -4.20 -9.56 13.03
CA LEU A 164 -4.23 -10.82 12.30
C LEU A 164 -3.30 -11.87 12.91
N GLU A 165 -2.08 -11.48 13.25
CA GLU A 165 -1.09 -12.36 13.84
C GLU A 165 -1.50 -12.79 15.25
N GLN A 166 -1.86 -11.83 16.11
CA GLN A 166 -2.13 -12.13 17.51
C GLN A 166 -3.47 -12.84 17.73
N THR A 167 -4.43 -12.72 16.83
CA THR A 167 -5.75 -13.38 16.99
C THR A 167 -5.86 -14.69 16.22
N ALA A 168 -5.29 -14.77 15.01
CA ALA A 168 -5.47 -15.91 14.12
C ALA A 168 -4.15 -16.57 13.67
N GLY A 169 -2.99 -16.00 14.00
CA GLY A 169 -1.69 -16.46 13.51
C GLY A 169 -1.47 -16.18 12.02
N ILE A 170 -2.24 -15.24 11.45
CA ILE A 170 -2.11 -14.86 10.04
C ILE A 170 -0.93 -13.91 9.91
N ARG A 171 0.02 -14.25 9.03
CA ARG A 171 1.23 -13.45 8.78
C ARG A 171 1.36 -13.14 7.30
N LEU A 172 1.76 -11.91 6.98
CA LEU A 172 1.86 -11.43 5.60
C LEU A 172 3.31 -11.17 5.21
N VAL A 173 3.59 -11.29 3.92
CA VAL A 173 4.85 -10.86 3.30
C VAL A 173 4.56 -10.33 1.91
N SER A 174 5.35 -9.36 1.46
CA SER A 174 5.24 -8.78 0.12
C SER A 174 6.58 -8.64 -0.56
N HIS A 175 6.59 -8.86 -1.87
CA HIS A 175 7.77 -8.81 -2.73
C HIS A 175 7.45 -8.26 -4.12
N SER A 176 8.50 -7.85 -4.83
CA SER A 176 8.42 -7.36 -6.21
C SER A 176 8.55 -8.52 -7.19
N LEU A 177 7.56 -8.67 -8.08
CA LEU A 177 7.55 -9.67 -9.16
C LEU A 177 8.07 -9.13 -10.49
N ALA A 178 7.90 -7.84 -10.76
CA ALA A 178 8.39 -7.23 -12.00
C ALA A 178 8.76 -5.76 -11.80
N VAL A 179 9.76 -5.28 -12.53
CA VAL A 179 10.10 -3.87 -12.71
C VAL A 179 10.40 -3.65 -14.18
N GLY A 180 9.64 -2.76 -14.82
CA GLY A 180 9.72 -2.59 -16.28
C GLY A 180 9.52 -3.92 -17.02
N PRO A 181 10.39 -4.29 -17.98
CA PRO A 181 10.32 -5.56 -18.70
C PRO A 181 10.88 -6.77 -17.93
N VAL A 182 11.58 -6.54 -16.80
CA VAL A 182 12.22 -7.62 -16.03
C VAL A 182 11.23 -8.23 -15.06
N ARG A 183 11.03 -9.56 -15.11
CA ARG A 183 10.06 -10.29 -14.30
C ARG A 183 10.64 -11.57 -13.72
N VAL A 184 10.24 -11.89 -12.50
CA VAL A 184 10.53 -13.16 -11.83
C VAL A 184 9.98 -14.33 -12.66
N PRO A 185 10.77 -15.40 -12.89
CA PRO A 185 10.32 -16.58 -13.61
C PRO A 185 9.12 -17.26 -12.93
N ASP A 186 8.21 -17.79 -13.73
CA ASP A 186 7.09 -18.59 -13.20
C ASP A 186 7.62 -19.85 -12.48
N GLY A 187 6.96 -20.25 -11.40
CA GLY A 187 7.37 -21.40 -10.58
C GLY A 187 8.51 -21.13 -9.60
N THR A 188 9.04 -19.89 -9.55
CA THR A 188 9.98 -19.48 -8.49
C THR A 188 9.35 -19.68 -7.10
N PRO A 189 10.09 -20.22 -6.10
CA PRO A 189 9.58 -20.36 -4.74
C PRO A 189 9.05 -19.06 -4.16
N LEU A 190 7.97 -19.15 -3.39
CA LEU A 190 7.36 -18.00 -2.74
C LEU A 190 8.14 -17.63 -1.46
N PRO A 191 8.38 -16.34 -1.18
CA PRO A 191 8.92 -15.92 0.11
C PRO A 191 7.91 -16.18 1.23
N THR A 192 8.42 -16.47 2.42
CA THR A 192 7.64 -16.63 3.66
C THR A 192 7.76 -15.38 4.54
N PRO A 193 6.95 -15.25 5.61
CA PRO A 193 7.11 -14.16 6.57
C PRO A 193 8.49 -14.11 7.24
N GLU A 194 9.25 -15.21 7.18
CA GLU A 194 10.58 -15.31 7.80
C GLU A 194 11.65 -14.66 6.91
N ASP A 195 11.33 -14.43 5.63
CA ASP A 195 12.21 -13.85 4.63
C ASP A 195 12.13 -12.30 4.59
N VAL A 196 11.30 -11.67 5.43
CA VAL A 196 11.09 -10.21 5.42
C VAL A 196 12.41 -9.46 5.59
N ALA A 197 13.30 -9.90 6.47
CA ALA A 197 14.60 -9.24 6.66
C ALA A 197 15.49 -9.31 5.40
N ALA A 198 15.46 -10.43 4.67
CA ALA A 198 16.18 -10.57 3.41
C ALA A 198 15.56 -9.70 2.30
N LEU A 199 14.23 -9.66 2.22
CA LEU A 199 13.50 -8.78 1.29
C LEU A 199 13.71 -7.30 1.59
N ASP A 200 13.79 -6.91 2.86
CA ASP A 200 14.07 -5.54 3.28
C ASP A 200 15.52 -5.13 2.94
N ALA A 201 16.47 -6.09 2.93
CA ALA A 201 17.85 -5.85 2.52
C ALA A 201 18.04 -5.80 1.00
N ASP A 202 17.15 -6.45 0.23
CA ASP A 202 17.18 -6.42 -1.23
C ASP A 202 16.80 -5.02 -1.77
N PRO A 203 17.55 -4.46 -2.74
CA PRO A 203 17.31 -3.11 -3.25
C PRO A 203 15.91 -2.88 -3.82
N LEU A 204 15.24 -3.93 -4.33
CA LEU A 204 13.92 -3.82 -4.94
C LEU A 204 12.89 -4.73 -4.28
N ARG A 205 13.21 -5.32 -3.12
CA ARG A 205 12.39 -6.34 -2.45
C ARG A 205 12.01 -7.51 -3.35
N CYS A 206 12.89 -7.92 -4.25
CA CYS A 206 12.70 -9.08 -5.10
C CYS A 206 13.28 -10.31 -4.42
N PHE A 207 12.50 -11.40 -4.34
CA PHE A 207 12.95 -12.61 -3.65
C PHE A 207 13.97 -13.42 -4.48
N ASP A 208 13.92 -13.32 -5.81
CA ASP A 208 14.88 -13.98 -6.71
C ASP A 208 16.12 -13.10 -6.93
N PRO A 209 17.31 -13.48 -6.45
CA PRO A 209 18.49 -12.62 -6.50
C PRO A 209 18.95 -12.28 -7.93
N ALA A 210 18.81 -13.22 -8.87
CA ALA A 210 19.21 -13.03 -10.26
C ALA A 210 18.30 -12.00 -10.94
N THR A 211 16.99 -12.12 -10.75
CA THR A 211 16.01 -11.15 -11.24
C THR A 211 16.19 -9.79 -10.56
N SER A 212 16.46 -9.76 -9.24
CA SER A 212 16.73 -8.51 -8.52
C SER A 212 17.87 -7.71 -9.15
N ALA A 213 19.01 -8.36 -9.42
CA ALA A 213 20.16 -7.73 -10.06
C ALA A 213 19.81 -7.16 -11.45
N ALA A 214 19.01 -7.89 -12.24
CA ALA A 214 18.53 -7.43 -13.54
C ALA A 214 17.56 -6.24 -13.41
N MET A 215 16.66 -6.25 -12.43
CA MET A 215 15.76 -5.12 -12.16
C MET A 215 16.53 -3.86 -11.73
N VAL A 216 17.59 -3.99 -10.92
CA VAL A 216 18.46 -2.87 -10.54
C VAL A 216 19.14 -2.26 -11.76
N ALA A 217 19.70 -3.10 -12.64
CA ALA A 217 20.33 -2.63 -13.88
C ALA A 217 19.33 -1.90 -14.80
N GLU A 218 18.09 -2.38 -14.87
CA GLU A 218 17.02 -1.74 -15.63
C GLU A 218 16.62 -0.37 -15.04
N VAL A 219 16.52 -0.27 -13.71
CA VAL A 219 16.28 1.02 -13.03
C VAL A 219 17.42 2.01 -13.28
N ASP A 220 18.68 1.56 -13.24
CA ASP A 220 19.84 2.40 -13.52
C ASP A 220 19.88 2.87 -14.99
N ALA A 221 19.52 2.00 -15.94
CA ALA A 221 19.42 2.37 -17.35
C ALA A 221 18.31 3.41 -17.56
N CYS A 222 17.11 3.15 -17.03
CA CYS A 222 15.98 4.06 -17.12
C CYS A 222 16.28 5.43 -16.47
N GLN A 223 17.02 5.45 -15.34
CA GLN A 223 17.46 6.69 -14.71
C GLN A 223 18.40 7.50 -15.60
N LYS A 224 19.34 6.86 -16.29
CA LYS A 224 20.25 7.53 -17.23
C LYS A 224 19.50 8.15 -18.41
N ASP A 225 18.43 7.48 -18.84
CA ASP A 225 17.56 7.95 -19.92
C ASP A 225 16.58 9.04 -19.46
N GLY A 226 16.50 9.29 -18.15
CA GLY A 226 15.61 10.29 -17.57
C GLY A 226 14.13 9.89 -17.63
N ASP A 227 13.84 8.59 -17.61
CA ASP A 227 12.48 8.04 -17.64
C ASP A 227 12.10 7.41 -16.28
N THR A 228 10.95 6.74 -16.22
CA THR A 228 10.40 6.12 -15.01
C THR A 228 9.86 4.73 -15.30
N LEU A 229 9.85 3.87 -14.29
CA LEU A 229 9.37 2.49 -14.38
C LEU A 229 8.21 2.21 -13.44
N GLY A 230 7.31 1.35 -13.91
CA GLY A 230 6.30 0.67 -13.12
C GLY A 230 6.73 -0.76 -12.82
N GLY A 231 5.78 -1.59 -12.41
CA GLY A 231 6.07 -2.98 -12.11
C GLY A 231 4.88 -3.72 -11.51
N VAL A 232 5.16 -4.92 -10.99
CA VAL A 232 4.16 -5.78 -10.35
C VAL A 232 4.68 -6.18 -8.98
N VAL A 233 3.82 -6.07 -7.97
CA VAL A 233 4.07 -6.52 -6.60
C VAL A 233 3.13 -7.67 -6.26
N GLU A 234 3.53 -8.55 -5.35
CA GLU A 234 2.70 -9.63 -4.83
C GLU A 234 2.69 -9.60 -3.30
N VAL A 235 1.50 -9.75 -2.74
CA VAL A 235 1.26 -9.94 -1.30
C VAL A 235 0.83 -11.37 -1.08
N LEU A 236 1.46 -12.01 -0.10
CA LEU A 236 1.19 -13.36 0.34
C LEU A 236 0.71 -13.30 1.78
N ALA A 237 -0.44 -13.92 2.08
CA ALA A 237 -0.91 -14.09 3.44
C ALA A 237 -0.98 -15.58 3.80
N TYR A 238 -0.26 -15.94 4.86
CA TYR A 238 -0.13 -17.30 5.37
C TYR A 238 -1.04 -17.52 6.58
N GLY A 239 -1.53 -18.75 6.75
CA GLY A 239 -2.36 -19.12 7.89
C GLY A 239 -3.80 -18.58 7.84
N VAL A 240 -4.24 -18.08 6.68
CA VAL A 240 -5.62 -17.59 6.48
C VAL A 240 -6.59 -18.76 6.65
N PRO A 241 -7.55 -18.70 7.61
CA PRO A 241 -8.48 -19.80 7.82
C PRO A 241 -9.43 -19.93 6.63
N VAL A 242 -9.99 -21.13 6.45
CA VAL A 242 -11.08 -21.32 5.50
C VAL A 242 -12.29 -20.47 5.93
N GLY A 243 -12.92 -19.79 4.98
CA GLY A 243 -14.22 -19.17 5.21
C GLY A 243 -14.20 -17.68 5.57
N LEU A 244 -13.15 -16.93 5.27
CA LEU A 244 -13.20 -15.46 5.22
C LEU A 244 -13.83 -15.02 3.89
N GLY A 245 -14.67 -13.98 3.93
CA GLY A 245 -15.50 -13.58 2.78
C GLY A 245 -16.73 -14.45 2.60
N SER A 246 -17.50 -14.19 1.53
CA SER A 246 -18.73 -14.93 1.23
C SER A 246 -19.04 -14.94 -0.27
N HIS A 247 -19.65 -16.02 -0.74
CA HIS A 247 -20.20 -16.13 -2.10
C HIS A 247 -21.62 -15.57 -2.21
N THR A 248 -22.26 -15.26 -1.08
CA THR A 248 -23.71 -14.98 -0.99
C THR A 248 -24.13 -13.67 -1.66
N GLN A 249 -23.24 -12.68 -1.67
CA GLN A 249 -23.46 -11.37 -2.29
C GLN A 249 -22.16 -10.88 -2.91
N TRP A 250 -22.27 -10.11 -3.98
CA TRP A 250 -21.13 -9.70 -4.83
C TRP A 250 -20.09 -8.85 -4.06
N ASP A 251 -20.54 -8.01 -3.13
CA ASP A 251 -19.73 -7.10 -2.31
C ASP A 251 -19.07 -7.80 -1.10
N ARG A 252 -19.56 -8.99 -0.74
CA ARG A 252 -18.98 -9.82 0.34
C ARG A 252 -17.89 -10.77 -0.13
N ARG A 253 -17.66 -10.85 -1.45
CA ARG A 253 -16.61 -11.68 -2.03
C ARG A 253 -15.24 -11.10 -1.69
N LEU A 254 -14.37 -11.92 -1.10
CA LEU A 254 -13.08 -11.47 -0.56
C LEU A 254 -12.15 -10.93 -1.66
N ASP A 255 -12.11 -11.59 -2.80
CA ASP A 255 -11.40 -11.14 -4.01
C ASP A 255 -11.85 -9.77 -4.48
N GLY A 256 -13.16 -9.49 -4.51
CA GLY A 256 -13.70 -8.16 -4.85
C GLY A 256 -13.26 -7.07 -3.87
N ARG A 257 -13.29 -7.36 -2.57
CA ARG A 257 -12.83 -6.44 -1.51
C ARG A 257 -11.33 -6.17 -1.58
N LEU A 258 -10.52 -7.22 -1.80
CA LEU A 258 -9.06 -7.10 -1.98
C LEU A 258 -8.73 -6.32 -3.25
N ALA A 259 -9.42 -6.60 -4.36
CA ALA A 259 -9.25 -5.90 -5.62
C ALA A 259 -9.52 -4.40 -5.47
N GLN A 260 -10.61 -4.02 -4.81
CA GLN A 260 -10.91 -2.62 -4.51
C GLN A 260 -9.79 -1.98 -3.69
N ALA A 261 -9.36 -2.62 -2.60
CA ALA A 261 -8.35 -2.07 -1.70
C ALA A 261 -6.99 -1.88 -2.38
N VAL A 262 -6.50 -2.88 -3.12
CA VAL A 262 -5.22 -2.80 -3.85
C VAL A 262 -5.31 -1.82 -5.02
N MET A 263 -6.39 -1.85 -5.81
CA MET A 263 -6.59 -0.91 -6.92
C MET A 263 -6.70 0.55 -6.44
N SER A 264 -7.13 0.78 -5.19
CA SER A 264 -7.22 2.12 -4.60
C SER A 264 -5.87 2.74 -4.23
N ILE A 265 -4.78 1.97 -4.27
CA ILE A 265 -3.44 2.49 -4.06
C ILE A 265 -3.06 3.38 -5.25
N GLN A 266 -2.43 4.51 -4.97
CA GLN A 266 -1.98 5.45 -5.97
C GLN A 266 -1.11 4.74 -7.02
N ALA A 267 -1.38 5.02 -8.30
CA ALA A 267 -0.73 4.42 -9.47
C ALA A 267 -1.00 2.92 -9.74
N MET A 268 -1.83 2.23 -8.95
CA MET A 268 -2.27 0.88 -9.33
C MET A 268 -3.24 0.93 -10.52
N LYS A 269 -3.07 -0.01 -11.46
CA LYS A 269 -3.84 -0.11 -12.70
C LYS A 269 -4.39 -1.51 -12.98
N GLY A 270 -3.96 -2.51 -12.23
CA GLY A 270 -4.42 -3.90 -12.35
C GLY A 270 -4.29 -4.63 -11.02
N VAL A 271 -5.17 -5.60 -10.77
CA VAL A 271 -5.10 -6.51 -9.63
C VAL A 271 -5.37 -7.93 -10.13
N GLU A 272 -4.61 -8.89 -9.60
CA GLU A 272 -4.83 -10.32 -9.83
C GLU A 272 -4.95 -11.05 -8.49
N ILE A 273 -5.77 -12.10 -8.48
CA ILE A 273 -5.79 -13.10 -7.42
C ILE A 273 -5.19 -14.39 -7.99
N GLY A 274 -4.20 -14.95 -7.29
CA GLY A 274 -3.47 -16.13 -7.77
C GLY A 274 -2.83 -15.89 -9.13
N ASP A 275 -3.13 -16.78 -10.08
CA ASP A 275 -2.60 -16.73 -11.45
C ASP A 275 -3.39 -15.77 -12.37
N GLY A 276 -4.51 -15.21 -11.92
CA GLY A 276 -5.19 -14.08 -12.57
C GLY A 276 -5.39 -14.21 -14.08
N PHE A 277 -4.77 -13.30 -14.84
CA PHE A 277 -4.89 -13.28 -16.31
C PHE A 277 -4.24 -14.51 -16.96
N ALA A 278 -3.22 -15.12 -16.36
CA ALA A 278 -2.66 -16.37 -16.86
C ALA A 278 -3.65 -17.55 -16.71
N GLN A 279 -4.43 -17.56 -15.62
CA GLN A 279 -5.51 -18.53 -15.44
C GLN A 279 -6.61 -18.35 -16.50
N ALA A 280 -6.92 -17.11 -16.90
CA ALA A 280 -7.90 -16.82 -17.95
C ALA A 280 -7.49 -17.37 -19.34
N ALA A 281 -6.19 -17.55 -19.58
CA ALA A 281 -5.67 -18.17 -20.81
C ALA A 281 -5.62 -19.72 -20.73
N SER A 282 -5.92 -20.30 -19.58
CA SER A 282 -5.80 -21.75 -19.32
C SER A 282 -7.09 -22.51 -19.66
N ARG A 283 -6.95 -23.78 -20.05
CA ARG A 283 -8.11 -24.69 -20.14
C ARG A 283 -8.58 -25.09 -18.74
N GLY A 284 -9.88 -25.28 -18.54
CA GLY A 284 -10.46 -25.65 -17.25
C GLY A 284 -9.82 -26.90 -16.60
N SER A 285 -9.37 -27.87 -17.41
CA SER A 285 -8.66 -29.06 -16.95
C SER A 285 -7.30 -28.80 -16.28
N ALA A 286 -6.74 -27.60 -16.46
CA ALA A 286 -5.44 -27.19 -15.90
C ALA A 286 -5.53 -25.87 -15.11
N ALA A 287 -6.70 -25.23 -15.06
CA ALA A 287 -6.88 -23.91 -14.46
C ALA A 287 -7.13 -23.94 -12.94
N HIS A 288 -7.64 -25.06 -12.43
CA HIS A 288 -8.16 -25.15 -11.06
C HIS A 288 -7.25 -25.97 -10.16
N ASP A 289 -7.51 -25.89 -8.86
CA ASP A 289 -6.74 -26.56 -7.81
C ASP A 289 -7.50 -27.80 -7.33
N GLU A 290 -7.07 -28.99 -7.78
CA GLU A 290 -7.70 -30.26 -7.41
C GLU A 290 -7.73 -30.47 -5.90
N ILE A 291 -8.85 -30.99 -5.39
CA ILE A 291 -9.07 -31.28 -3.97
C ILE A 291 -8.66 -32.72 -3.69
N LEU A 292 -7.68 -32.89 -2.81
CA LEU A 292 -7.12 -34.19 -2.46
C LEU A 292 -7.44 -34.53 -0.99
N PRO A 293 -7.62 -35.81 -0.64
CA PRO A 293 -7.67 -36.25 0.75
C PRO A 293 -6.39 -35.85 1.50
N ALA A 294 -6.53 -35.46 2.77
CA ALA A 294 -5.39 -35.18 3.65
C ALA A 294 -5.52 -35.97 4.97
N GLY A 295 -4.37 -36.31 5.56
CA GLY A 295 -4.28 -36.83 6.91
C GLY A 295 -4.47 -35.74 7.97
N ALA A 296 -4.84 -36.14 9.18
CA ALA A 296 -4.85 -35.23 10.32
C ALA A 296 -3.41 -34.77 10.63
N GLY A 297 -3.15 -33.47 10.50
CA GLY A 297 -1.83 -32.87 10.73
C GLY A 297 -0.98 -32.68 9.47
N ASP A 298 -1.47 -33.07 8.29
CA ASP A 298 -0.76 -32.76 7.04
C ASP A 298 -0.62 -31.23 6.86
N PRO A 299 0.57 -30.74 6.49
CA PRO A 299 0.76 -29.32 6.22
C PRO A 299 -0.20 -28.82 5.14
N GLY A 300 -0.98 -27.78 5.43
CA GLY A 300 -1.97 -27.24 4.51
C GLY A 300 -3.29 -28.02 4.46
N ALA A 301 -3.48 -29.03 5.32
CA ALA A 301 -4.78 -29.67 5.49
C ALA A 301 -5.80 -28.66 6.01
N THR A 302 -6.94 -28.63 5.35
CA THR A 302 -8.11 -27.84 5.72
C THR A 302 -9.10 -28.72 6.47
N GLY A 303 -9.78 -28.14 7.46
CA GLY A 303 -10.85 -28.81 8.19
C GLY A 303 -12.13 -28.96 7.34
N GLY A 304 -13.12 -29.65 7.89
CA GLY A 304 -14.39 -29.92 7.23
C GLY A 304 -14.93 -31.31 7.61
N PRO A 305 -15.97 -31.80 6.93
CA PRO A 305 -16.46 -33.16 7.13
C PRO A 305 -15.37 -34.22 6.88
N VAL A 306 -14.43 -33.92 5.97
CA VAL A 306 -13.23 -34.71 5.68
C VAL A 306 -12.05 -33.75 5.53
N PRO A 307 -10.86 -34.06 6.08
CA PRO A 307 -9.68 -33.23 5.86
C PRO A 307 -9.23 -33.26 4.40
N THR A 308 -8.93 -32.10 3.83
CA THR A 308 -8.50 -31.98 2.42
C THR A 308 -7.31 -31.05 2.24
N THR A 309 -6.54 -31.27 1.18
CA THR A 309 -5.49 -30.37 0.69
C THR A 309 -5.71 -30.08 -0.79
N ARG A 310 -4.86 -29.23 -1.38
CA ARG A 310 -4.88 -28.91 -2.80
C ARG A 310 -3.61 -29.37 -3.52
N ALA A 311 -3.76 -29.82 -4.76
CA ALA A 311 -2.64 -30.19 -5.62
C ALA A 311 -1.80 -28.97 -6.06
N SER A 312 -2.40 -27.77 -6.07
CA SER A 312 -1.81 -26.51 -6.49
C SER A 312 -2.53 -25.32 -5.82
N ASN A 313 -2.09 -24.09 -6.12
CA ASN A 313 -2.71 -22.86 -5.63
C ASN A 313 -2.79 -21.77 -6.71
N ARG A 314 -3.36 -22.13 -7.86
CA ARG A 314 -3.62 -21.25 -9.01
C ARG A 314 -4.68 -20.21 -8.68
N ALA A 315 -5.67 -20.61 -7.88
CA ALA A 315 -6.74 -19.73 -7.39
C ALA A 315 -6.24 -18.70 -6.35
N GLY A 316 -4.99 -18.81 -5.88
CA GLY A 316 -4.40 -17.83 -4.96
C GLY A 316 -5.12 -17.74 -3.62
N GLY A 317 -5.55 -18.89 -3.09
CA GLY A 317 -6.17 -19.00 -1.77
C GLY A 317 -7.64 -18.59 -1.70
N ILE A 318 -8.29 -18.27 -2.83
CA ILE A 318 -9.69 -17.81 -2.85
C ILE A 318 -10.50 -18.57 -3.91
N GLU A 319 -11.63 -19.13 -3.52
CA GLU A 319 -12.61 -19.73 -4.44
C GLU A 319 -14.01 -19.25 -4.09
N GLY A 320 -14.80 -18.89 -5.11
CA GLY A 320 -16.15 -18.38 -4.90
C GLY A 320 -16.21 -17.11 -4.05
N GLY A 321 -15.12 -16.35 -3.93
CA GLY A 321 -15.02 -15.18 -3.05
C GLY A 321 -14.77 -15.53 -1.58
N ILE A 322 -14.34 -16.75 -1.28
CA ILE A 322 -14.09 -17.26 0.07
C ILE A 322 -12.65 -17.78 0.17
N SER A 323 -11.95 -17.48 1.27
CA SER A 323 -10.62 -18.06 1.53
C SER A 323 -10.71 -19.58 1.68
N ASN A 324 -9.83 -20.31 1.00
CA ASN A 324 -9.85 -21.78 0.95
C ASN A 324 -8.74 -22.45 1.79
N GLY A 325 -8.00 -21.68 2.59
CA GLY A 325 -6.96 -22.18 3.48
C GLY A 325 -5.56 -22.30 2.87
N GLN A 326 -5.43 -22.19 1.54
CA GLN A 326 -4.13 -22.05 0.89
C GLN A 326 -3.56 -20.65 1.11
N VAL A 327 -2.29 -20.44 0.76
CA VAL A 327 -1.66 -19.10 0.79
C VAL A 327 -2.48 -18.16 -0.07
N LEU A 328 -2.96 -17.07 0.51
CA LEU A 328 -3.69 -16.06 -0.23
C LEU A 328 -2.70 -15.21 -1.02
N ARG A 329 -2.93 -15.05 -2.32
CA ARG A 329 -2.01 -14.38 -3.26
C ARG A 329 -2.72 -13.25 -3.98
N VAL A 330 -2.26 -12.02 -3.78
CA VAL A 330 -2.80 -10.83 -4.46
C VAL A 330 -1.67 -10.10 -5.15
N ARG A 331 -1.82 -9.80 -6.44
CA ARG A 331 -0.83 -9.01 -7.20
C ARG A 331 -1.39 -7.64 -7.56
N GLY A 332 -0.55 -6.62 -7.52
CA GLY A 332 -0.88 -5.26 -7.95
C GLY A 332 0.04 -4.80 -9.06
N ALA A 333 -0.52 -4.32 -10.18
CA ALA A 333 0.22 -3.74 -11.28
C ALA A 333 0.29 -2.22 -11.13
N LEU A 334 1.49 -1.70 -10.87
CA LEU A 334 1.80 -0.29 -10.71
C LEU A 334 2.27 0.28 -12.04
N LYS A 335 1.62 1.36 -12.52
CA LYS A 335 2.15 2.08 -13.68
C LYS A 335 3.42 2.87 -13.32
N PRO A 336 4.24 3.29 -14.30
CA PRO A 336 5.32 4.24 -14.08
C PRO A 336 4.83 5.54 -13.42
N ILE A 337 5.67 6.12 -12.55
CA ILE A 337 5.37 7.41 -11.93
C ILE A 337 5.34 8.47 -13.04
N SER A 338 4.23 9.18 -13.19
CA SER A 338 3.94 9.94 -14.41
C SER A 338 4.70 11.26 -14.55
N THR A 339 5.76 11.48 -13.77
CA THR A 339 6.57 12.69 -13.80
C THR A 339 7.91 12.41 -14.50
N VAL A 340 7.88 12.33 -15.83
CA VAL A 340 9.09 12.19 -16.66
C VAL A 340 9.63 13.59 -17.00
N PRO A 341 10.84 13.98 -16.56
CA PRO A 341 11.40 15.30 -16.85
C PRO A 341 11.37 15.64 -18.34
N ARG A 342 10.68 16.74 -18.69
CA ARG A 342 10.66 17.33 -20.05
C ARG A 342 10.01 16.49 -21.17
N ALA A 343 9.35 15.36 -20.86
CA ALA A 343 8.81 14.49 -21.92
C ALA A 343 7.32 14.73 -22.23
N LEU A 344 6.50 15.08 -21.24
CA LEU A 344 5.04 15.03 -21.38
C LEU A 344 4.43 16.40 -21.69
N ARG A 345 3.80 16.51 -22.86
CA ARG A 345 2.98 17.66 -23.25
C ARG A 345 1.73 17.78 -22.36
N THR A 346 1.36 19.01 -22.03
CA THR A 346 0.14 19.36 -21.31
C THR A 346 -0.38 20.72 -21.81
N VAL A 347 -1.38 21.27 -21.15
CA VAL A 347 -1.91 22.61 -21.36
C VAL A 347 -1.73 23.42 -20.08
N ASP A 348 -1.41 24.71 -20.18
CA ASP A 348 -1.53 25.64 -19.06
C ASP A 348 -3.00 26.06 -18.95
N VAL A 349 -3.67 25.67 -17.86
CA VAL A 349 -5.12 25.93 -17.73
C VAL A 349 -5.47 27.41 -17.60
N ALA A 350 -4.49 28.26 -17.26
CA ALA A 350 -4.71 29.69 -17.13
C ALA A 350 -4.70 30.42 -18.48
N SER A 351 -3.82 30.01 -19.41
CA SER A 351 -3.70 30.65 -20.73
C SER A 351 -4.35 29.85 -21.87
N GLY A 352 -4.56 28.54 -21.68
CA GLY A 352 -4.99 27.61 -22.72
C GLY A 352 -3.86 27.16 -23.66
N GLU A 353 -2.62 27.58 -23.44
CA GLU A 353 -1.49 27.27 -24.32
C GLU A 353 -0.91 25.87 -24.06
N ALA A 354 -0.39 25.25 -25.12
CA ALA A 354 0.32 23.98 -25.03
C ALA A 354 1.70 24.16 -24.37
N MET A 355 1.96 23.40 -23.31
CA MET A 355 3.17 23.49 -22.47
C MET A 355 3.71 22.10 -22.11
N THR A 356 4.79 22.06 -21.33
CA THR A 356 5.30 20.82 -20.71
C THR A 356 4.83 20.70 -19.26
N ALA A 357 4.52 19.49 -18.83
CA ALA A 357 4.01 19.21 -17.50
C ALA A 357 4.97 19.59 -16.37
N ASN A 358 4.40 19.97 -15.22
CA ASN A 358 5.17 20.26 -14.01
C ASN A 358 5.88 19.00 -13.47
N HIS A 359 7.11 19.15 -13.01
CA HIS A 359 7.85 18.09 -12.34
C HIS A 359 7.76 18.22 -10.81
N GLN A 360 7.23 17.20 -10.12
CA GLN A 360 6.98 17.24 -8.67
C GLN A 360 7.72 16.15 -7.87
N ARG A 361 8.16 15.05 -8.51
CA ARG A 361 8.92 13.97 -7.87
C ARG A 361 10.00 13.47 -8.80
N SER A 362 11.13 13.05 -8.23
CA SER A 362 12.32 12.58 -8.92
C SER A 362 12.59 11.08 -8.70
N ASP A 363 11.58 10.32 -8.24
CA ASP A 363 11.69 8.86 -8.12
C ASP A 363 11.67 8.25 -9.54
N VAL A 364 12.58 7.33 -9.84
CA VAL A 364 12.59 6.54 -11.09
C VAL A 364 11.65 5.35 -10.98
N CYS A 365 11.67 4.68 -9.82
CA CYS A 365 10.87 3.49 -9.53
C CYS A 365 10.36 3.54 -8.09
N ALA A 366 9.12 3.09 -7.88
CA ALA A 366 8.51 2.95 -6.56
C ALA A 366 7.81 1.59 -6.37
N VAL A 367 8.28 0.56 -7.06
CA VAL A 367 7.70 -0.79 -6.95
C VAL A 367 7.97 -1.41 -5.57
N ALA A 368 9.21 -1.34 -5.06
CA ALA A 368 9.55 -1.79 -3.71
C ALA A 368 8.63 -1.22 -2.61
N PRO A 369 8.47 0.11 -2.46
CA PRO A 369 7.56 0.64 -1.44
C PRO A 369 6.09 0.31 -1.74
N ALA A 370 5.69 0.15 -3.01
CA ALA A 370 4.35 -0.28 -3.36
C ALA A 370 4.03 -1.69 -2.86
N ALA A 371 5.01 -2.60 -2.75
CA ALA A 371 4.82 -3.92 -2.15
C ALA A 371 4.40 -3.81 -0.67
N VAL A 372 5.11 -2.98 0.10
CA VAL A 372 4.80 -2.72 1.52
C VAL A 372 3.43 -2.04 1.69
N ILE A 373 3.07 -1.12 0.79
CA ILE A 373 1.77 -0.46 0.81
C ILE A 373 0.65 -1.45 0.46
N ALA A 374 0.89 -2.35 -0.50
CA ALA A 374 -0.05 -3.41 -0.85
C ALA A 374 -0.26 -4.38 0.31
N GLU A 375 0.81 -4.79 1.00
CA GLU A 375 0.76 -5.61 2.22
C GLU A 375 -0.16 -4.99 3.28
N ALA A 376 0.01 -3.68 3.52
CA ALA A 376 -0.78 -2.93 4.49
C ALA A 376 -2.29 -2.91 4.17
N VAL A 377 -2.66 -2.65 2.91
CA VAL A 377 -4.10 -2.60 2.55
C VAL A 377 -4.73 -4.00 2.48
N VAL A 378 -3.96 -5.03 2.14
CA VAL A 378 -4.41 -6.43 2.22
C VAL A 378 -4.64 -6.82 3.68
N ALA A 379 -3.74 -6.45 4.59
CA ALA A 379 -3.90 -6.69 6.02
C ALA A 379 -5.19 -6.04 6.55
N LEU A 380 -5.51 -4.81 6.16
CA LEU A 380 -6.74 -4.13 6.56
C LEU A 380 -8.00 -4.90 6.12
N VAL A 381 -8.06 -5.36 4.87
CA VAL A 381 -9.20 -6.12 4.34
C VAL A 381 -9.33 -7.48 5.04
N LEU A 382 -8.21 -8.18 5.26
CA LEU A 382 -8.23 -9.46 5.95
C LEU A 382 -8.63 -9.32 7.42
N ALA A 383 -8.17 -8.27 8.11
CA ALA A 383 -8.55 -8.01 9.49
C ALA A 383 -10.06 -7.72 9.60
N ASP A 384 -10.62 -6.91 8.70
CA ASP A 384 -12.07 -6.67 8.68
C ASP A 384 -12.87 -7.94 8.39
N ALA A 385 -12.46 -8.73 7.38
CA ALA A 385 -13.11 -10.00 7.06
C ALA A 385 -13.01 -11.03 8.20
N LEU A 386 -11.89 -11.05 8.92
CA LEU A 386 -11.70 -11.89 10.10
C LEU A 386 -12.65 -11.48 11.22
N LEU A 387 -12.75 -10.18 11.52
CA LEU A 387 -13.65 -9.66 12.55
C LEU A 387 -15.13 -9.83 12.17
N GLU A 388 -15.48 -9.72 10.88
CA GLU A 388 -16.83 -10.01 10.39
C GLU A 388 -17.23 -11.47 10.66
N LYS A 389 -16.28 -12.40 10.49
CA LYS A 389 -16.51 -13.83 10.74
C LYS A 389 -16.51 -14.19 12.22
N SER A 390 -15.52 -13.70 12.96
CA SER A 390 -15.24 -14.14 14.33
C SER A 390 -15.97 -13.29 15.38
N GLY A 391 -16.39 -12.08 15.04
CA GLY A 391 -16.88 -11.10 16.02
C GLY A 391 -15.83 -10.80 17.09
N GLY A 392 -16.30 -10.47 18.28
CA GLY A 392 -15.48 -10.32 19.48
C GLY A 392 -14.89 -8.93 19.69
N ASP A 393 -14.93 -8.49 20.94
CA ASP A 393 -14.45 -7.17 21.36
C ASP A 393 -13.05 -7.23 21.98
N SER A 394 -12.50 -8.44 22.15
CA SER A 394 -11.19 -8.68 22.75
C SER A 394 -10.45 -9.86 22.13
N VAL A 395 -9.12 -9.86 22.21
CA VAL A 395 -8.28 -10.96 21.70
C VAL A 395 -8.68 -12.33 22.26
N PRO A 396 -8.92 -12.51 23.59
CA PRO A 396 -9.33 -13.81 24.10
C PRO A 396 -10.68 -14.29 23.53
N GLU A 397 -11.60 -13.36 23.25
CA GLU A 397 -12.89 -13.70 22.65
C GLU A 397 -12.77 -14.13 21.20
N ILE A 398 -12.01 -13.38 20.39
CA ILE A 398 -11.76 -13.73 19.00
C ILE A 398 -11.10 -15.11 18.91
N ARG A 399 -10.10 -15.38 19.74
CA ARG A 399 -9.42 -16.69 19.80
C ARG A 399 -10.39 -17.82 20.15
N ARG A 400 -11.24 -17.66 21.18
CA ARG A 400 -12.28 -18.64 21.51
C ARG A 400 -13.21 -18.92 20.33
N ASN A 401 -13.67 -17.88 19.64
CA ASN A 401 -14.59 -18.02 18.50
C ASN A 401 -13.91 -18.70 17.30
N LEU A 402 -12.60 -18.56 17.16
CA LEU A 402 -11.78 -19.27 16.17
C LEU A 402 -11.37 -20.69 16.61
N GLY A 403 -11.69 -21.10 17.84
CA GLY A 403 -11.28 -22.38 18.41
C GLY A 403 -9.78 -22.47 18.71
N ARG A 404 -9.16 -21.35 19.10
CA ARG A 404 -7.72 -21.20 19.40
C ARG A 404 -7.46 -20.79 20.85
#